data_AF-A0A931XKA4-F1
#
_entry.id   AF-A0A931XKA4-F1
#
_cell.length_a   1.000
_cell.length_b   1.000
_cell.length_c   1.000
_cell.angle_alpha   90.00
_cell.angle_beta   90.00
_cell.angle_gamma   90.00
#
_symmetry.space_group_name_H-M   'P 1'
#
loop_
_entity.id
_entity.type
_entity.pdbx_description
1 polymer ?
#
loop_
_entity_poly.entity_id
_entity_poly.type
_entity_poly.pdbx_seq_one_letter_code
_entity_poly.pdbx_strand_id
1 'polypeptide(L)'
;MFFDKSIEHLDPADLQWLVDNDIREDDRLDYKRDMYSRDPKGKHELLRDVTAMANHRGGRLLVGIDEDDEGKARTVVGVPPAGQTDHAMWIQSVCLSGIQERILGLRIKEVRLTDGKVAVVVDVPESPNGPHMVCLDGENRFWMRHGRQKGMMSVEEIRDSILRVLDNQGRIERFLQRREAEILENAEGRCWLALAVLPAYFRAGAAIDTSEVQLREQIRCLAGQVGWGEPYPILEGVRTDNRTLYWDDRDPPPLSDYIEVHRNAYVEFARRIDLHPPLGLYYDAMRETKNLVSFVEFVADVYSHHLPGAPVVVRFRLFNARDMWLLRHGRWTVGEMRRRWQRQHLDLGEFLVQDPAQERQWLPKRICGR
;
A
#
# COMPACT_ATOMS: atom_id res chain seq x y z
N MET A 1 4.12 -19.84 -2.85
CA MET A 1 4.57 -19.82 -4.26
C MET A 1 3.58 -19.10 -5.18
N PHE A 2 2.30 -19.47 -5.26
CA PHE A 2 1.34 -18.76 -6.15
C PHE A 2 0.88 -17.40 -5.60
N PHE A 3 0.45 -17.34 -4.33
CA PHE A 3 -0.01 -16.09 -3.70
C PHE A 3 1.12 -15.09 -3.41
N ASP A 4 2.36 -15.55 -3.27
CA ASP A 4 3.53 -14.69 -2.99
C ASP A 4 4.00 -13.94 -4.24
N LYS A 5 3.70 -14.48 -5.44
CA LYS A 5 4.03 -13.83 -6.71
C LYS A 5 2.98 -12.75 -6.99
N SER A 6 3.44 -11.53 -7.32
CA SER A 6 2.57 -10.46 -7.79
C SER A 6 1.76 -10.90 -9.01
N ILE A 7 0.48 -10.52 -9.06
CA ILE A 7 -0.40 -10.81 -10.20
C ILE A 7 0.22 -10.34 -11.53
N GLU A 8 0.91 -9.21 -11.53
CA GLU A 8 1.58 -8.65 -12.71
C GLU A 8 2.66 -9.56 -13.30
N HIS A 9 3.21 -10.47 -12.50
CA HIS A 9 4.22 -11.43 -12.94
C HIS A 9 3.65 -12.84 -13.18
N LEU A 10 2.35 -13.05 -12.98
CA LEU A 10 1.73 -14.34 -13.30
C LEU A 10 1.76 -14.62 -14.80
N ASP A 11 2.16 -15.84 -15.15
CA ASP A 11 2.27 -16.33 -16.52
C ASP A 11 1.54 -17.69 -16.66
N PRO A 12 1.44 -18.25 -17.88
CA PRO A 12 0.76 -19.52 -18.09
C PRO A 12 1.35 -20.69 -17.30
N ALA A 13 2.66 -20.68 -17.00
CA ALA A 13 3.30 -21.74 -16.24
C ALA A 13 2.86 -21.72 -14.77
N ASP A 14 2.61 -20.54 -14.19
CA ASP A 14 2.05 -20.45 -12.84
C ASP A 14 0.63 -21.03 -12.76
N LEU A 15 -0.18 -20.85 -13.80
CA LEU A 15 -1.52 -21.44 -13.87
C LEU A 15 -1.46 -22.95 -14.07
N GLN A 16 -0.54 -23.42 -14.91
CA GLN A 16 -0.31 -24.84 -15.13
C GLN A 16 0.21 -25.53 -13.86
N TRP A 17 1.03 -24.84 -13.06
CA TRP A 17 1.50 -25.36 -11.77
C TRP A 17 0.34 -25.70 -10.82
N LEU A 18 -0.76 -24.94 -10.85
CA LEU A 18 -1.95 -25.25 -10.03
C LEU A 18 -2.56 -26.60 -10.41
N VAL A 19 -2.61 -26.90 -11.72
CA VAL A 19 -3.11 -28.16 -12.26
C VAL A 19 -2.13 -29.30 -11.95
N ASP A 20 -0.84 -29.09 -12.22
CA ASP A 20 0.19 -30.13 -12.06
C ASP A 20 0.39 -30.57 -10.59
N ASN A 21 -0.03 -29.73 -9.63
CA ASN A 21 0.08 -29.99 -8.19
C ASN A 21 -1.27 -30.27 -7.52
N ASP A 22 -2.34 -30.52 -8.30
CA ASP A 22 -3.69 -30.81 -7.80
C ASP A 22 -4.16 -29.79 -6.74
N ILE A 23 -3.87 -28.50 -6.96
CA ILE A 23 -4.19 -27.46 -5.99
C ILE A 23 -5.71 -27.37 -5.86
N ARG A 24 -6.19 -27.56 -4.63
CA ARG A 24 -7.60 -27.53 -4.29
C ARG A 24 -8.05 -26.11 -3.96
N GLU A 25 -9.25 -25.74 -4.41
CA GLU A 25 -9.89 -24.51 -3.96
C GLU A 25 -10.08 -24.49 -2.44
N ASP A 26 -10.01 -23.28 -1.90
CA ASP A 26 -10.23 -22.99 -0.50
C ASP A 26 -11.05 -21.70 -0.33
N ASP A 27 -10.99 -21.09 0.85
CA ASP A 27 -11.63 -19.79 1.11
C ASP A 27 -10.98 -18.63 0.34
N ARG A 28 -9.76 -18.79 -0.17
CA ARG A 28 -8.97 -17.75 -0.84
C ARG A 28 -8.69 -18.03 -2.31
N LEU A 29 -9.04 -19.21 -2.83
CA LEU A 29 -8.86 -19.58 -4.23
C LEU A 29 -10.17 -20.15 -4.79
N ASP A 30 -10.60 -19.65 -5.94
CA ASP A 30 -11.82 -20.09 -6.63
C ASP A 30 -11.53 -20.20 -8.14
N TYR A 31 -11.90 -21.32 -8.74
CA TYR A 31 -11.78 -21.62 -10.16
C TYR A 31 -13.13 -21.44 -10.86
N LYS A 32 -13.10 -20.74 -11.99
CA LYS A 32 -14.24 -20.62 -12.91
C LYS A 32 -13.81 -21.12 -14.26
N ARG A 33 -14.48 -22.15 -14.76
CA ARG A 33 -14.23 -22.69 -16.10
C ARG A 33 -14.49 -21.64 -17.18
N ASP A 34 -15.66 -21.00 -17.10
CA ASP A 34 -16.17 -20.07 -18.11
C ASP A 34 -16.16 -18.62 -17.62
N MET A 35 -16.11 -17.68 -18.56
CA MET A 35 -16.25 -16.26 -18.26
C MET A 35 -17.67 -15.93 -17.81
N TYR A 36 -17.80 -15.04 -16.82
CA TYR A 36 -19.10 -14.49 -16.43
C TYR A 36 -19.84 -13.90 -17.62
N SER A 37 -21.14 -14.19 -17.73
CA SER A 37 -21.97 -13.59 -18.76
C SER A 37 -22.09 -12.07 -18.56
N ARG A 38 -22.17 -11.34 -19.67
CA ARG A 38 -22.28 -9.87 -19.64
C ARG A 38 -23.69 -9.35 -19.36
N ASP A 39 -24.65 -10.25 -19.16
CA ASP A 39 -26.03 -9.95 -18.78
C ASP A 39 -26.15 -9.65 -17.27
N PRO A 40 -27.32 -9.20 -16.78
CA PRO A 40 -27.50 -8.91 -15.35
C PRO A 40 -27.13 -10.10 -14.46
N LYS A 41 -27.54 -11.33 -14.83
CA LYS A 41 -27.29 -12.53 -14.02
C LYS A 41 -25.79 -12.78 -13.82
N GLY A 42 -24.98 -12.72 -14.88
CA GLY A 42 -23.54 -12.92 -14.78
C GLY A 42 -22.83 -11.78 -14.05
N LYS A 43 -23.31 -10.54 -14.20
CA LYS A 43 -22.82 -9.41 -13.39
C LYS A 43 -23.09 -9.64 -11.89
N HIS A 44 -24.29 -10.07 -11.52
CA HIS A 44 -24.59 -10.40 -10.12
C HIS A 44 -23.69 -11.52 -9.59
N GLU A 45 -23.44 -12.56 -10.39
CA GLU A 45 -22.57 -13.66 -9.98
C GLU A 45 -21.13 -13.20 -9.73
N LEU A 46 -20.55 -12.43 -10.66
CA LEU A 46 -19.24 -11.81 -10.51
C LEU A 46 -19.16 -10.95 -9.24
N LEU A 47 -20.15 -10.05 -9.05
CA LEU A 47 -20.18 -9.16 -7.90
C LEU A 47 -20.28 -9.93 -6.58
N ARG A 48 -21.05 -11.02 -6.55
CA ARG A 48 -21.15 -11.90 -5.37
C ARG A 48 -19.84 -12.60 -5.05
N ASP A 49 -19.13 -13.11 -6.06
CA ASP A 49 -17.84 -13.78 -5.84
C ASP A 49 -16.79 -12.81 -5.30
N VAL A 50 -16.68 -11.63 -5.93
CA VAL A 50 -15.72 -10.61 -5.54
C VAL A 50 -16.03 -10.07 -4.14
N THR A 51 -17.29 -9.73 -3.85
CA THR A 51 -17.67 -9.21 -2.52
C THR A 51 -17.56 -10.27 -1.42
N ALA A 52 -17.89 -11.54 -1.70
CA ALA A 52 -17.74 -12.63 -0.74
C ALA A 52 -16.29 -12.85 -0.30
N MET A 53 -15.35 -12.82 -1.25
CA MET A 53 -13.92 -12.89 -0.94
C MET A 53 -13.46 -11.65 -0.16
N ALA A 54 -13.82 -10.45 -0.61
CA ALA A 54 -13.39 -9.19 0.00
C ALA A 54 -13.88 -9.03 1.45
N ASN A 55 -15.09 -9.50 1.75
CA ASN A 55 -15.67 -9.50 3.10
C ASN A 55 -15.10 -10.58 4.01
N HIS A 56 -14.32 -11.52 3.48
CA HIS A 56 -13.69 -12.58 4.27
C HIS A 56 -12.19 -12.31 4.48
N ARG A 57 -11.32 -12.83 3.62
CA ARG A 57 -9.85 -12.76 3.73
C ARG A 57 -9.17 -12.35 2.42
N GLY A 58 -9.95 -11.85 1.47
CA GLY A 58 -9.50 -11.72 0.09
C GLY A 58 -9.19 -13.09 -0.54
N GLY A 59 -8.53 -13.06 -1.69
CA GLY A 59 -8.21 -14.26 -2.45
C GLY A 59 -7.96 -13.98 -3.92
N ARG A 60 -7.91 -15.04 -4.72
CA ARG A 60 -7.86 -14.99 -6.17
C ARG A 60 -8.99 -15.80 -6.77
N LEU A 61 -9.68 -15.19 -7.72
CA LEU A 61 -10.60 -15.88 -8.60
C LEU A 61 -9.94 -16.06 -9.97
N LEU A 62 -9.87 -17.30 -10.44
CA LEU A 62 -9.19 -17.67 -11.67
C LEU A 62 -10.21 -18.17 -12.70
N VAL A 63 -10.44 -17.36 -13.73
CA VAL A 63 -11.32 -17.68 -14.85
C VAL A 63 -10.54 -18.33 -15.98
N GLY A 64 -11.11 -19.37 -16.59
CA GLY A 64 -10.47 -20.19 -17.61
C GLY A 64 -9.74 -21.41 -17.05
N ILE A 65 -10.06 -21.82 -15.81
CA ILE A 65 -9.55 -23.04 -15.19
C ILE A 65 -10.74 -23.93 -14.82
N ASP A 66 -10.73 -25.16 -15.33
CA ASP A 66 -11.70 -26.19 -14.98
C ASP A 66 -11.26 -26.87 -13.68
N GLU A 67 -12.22 -27.21 -12.82
CA GLU A 67 -11.99 -27.99 -11.61
C GLU A 67 -12.63 -29.37 -11.70
N ASP A 68 -12.18 -30.30 -10.85
CA ASP A 68 -12.83 -31.60 -10.67
C ASP A 68 -13.95 -31.56 -9.61
N ASP A 69 -14.63 -32.68 -9.38
CA ASP A 69 -15.72 -32.77 -8.40
C ASP A 69 -15.26 -32.58 -6.94
N GLU A 70 -13.94 -32.64 -6.67
CA GLU A 70 -13.34 -32.33 -5.38
C GLU A 70 -12.81 -30.88 -5.30
N GLY A 71 -13.00 -30.12 -6.38
CA GLY A 71 -12.54 -28.75 -6.56
C GLY A 71 -11.03 -28.59 -6.63
N LYS A 72 -10.34 -29.56 -7.23
CA LYS A 72 -8.93 -29.43 -7.61
C LYS A 72 -8.83 -28.87 -9.02
N ALA A 73 -7.83 -28.04 -9.26
CA ALA A 73 -7.53 -27.56 -10.61
C ALA A 73 -7.28 -28.75 -11.55
N ARG A 74 -8.09 -28.87 -12.59
CA ARG A 74 -8.05 -30.00 -13.52
C ARG A 74 -7.41 -29.63 -14.85
N THR A 75 -7.73 -28.47 -15.41
CA THR A 75 -7.22 -28.07 -16.73
C THR A 75 -7.29 -26.55 -16.91
N VAL A 76 -6.22 -25.95 -17.44
CA VAL A 76 -6.26 -24.57 -17.94
C VAL A 76 -6.94 -24.57 -19.30
N VAL A 77 -8.25 -24.32 -19.32
CA VAL A 77 -9.08 -24.36 -20.54
C VAL A 77 -9.02 -23.06 -21.35
N GLY A 78 -8.81 -21.93 -20.64
CA GLY A 78 -8.89 -20.58 -21.19
C GLY A 78 -10.30 -20.18 -21.63
N VAL A 79 -10.53 -18.87 -21.71
CA VAL A 79 -11.71 -18.28 -22.32
C VAL A 79 -11.31 -17.54 -23.60
N PRO A 80 -12.22 -17.41 -24.59
CA PRO A 80 -11.93 -16.61 -25.78
C PRO A 80 -11.52 -15.18 -25.38
N PRO A 81 -10.51 -14.59 -26.05
CA PRO A 81 -10.14 -13.21 -25.80
C PRO A 81 -11.35 -12.31 -26.07
N ALA A 82 -11.47 -11.23 -25.30
CA ALA A 82 -12.60 -10.34 -25.48
C ALA A 82 -12.51 -9.58 -26.81
N GLY A 83 -13.65 -9.35 -27.45
CA GLY A 83 -13.71 -8.62 -28.73
C GLY A 83 -13.39 -7.13 -28.57
N GLN A 84 -14.37 -6.31 -28.15
CA GLN A 84 -14.23 -4.85 -28.07
C GLN A 84 -13.69 -4.32 -26.74
N THR A 85 -13.92 -5.03 -25.64
CA THR A 85 -13.51 -4.61 -24.30
C THR A 85 -12.92 -5.79 -23.59
N ASP A 86 -11.62 -5.68 -23.27
CA ASP A 86 -10.86 -6.62 -22.47
C ASP A 86 -11.62 -7.07 -21.21
N HIS A 87 -11.50 -8.35 -20.84
CA HIS A 87 -12.27 -8.88 -19.70
C HIS A 87 -11.85 -8.22 -18.40
N ALA A 88 -10.56 -7.85 -18.24
CA ALA A 88 -10.09 -7.14 -17.06
C ALA A 88 -10.78 -5.78 -16.89
N MET A 89 -10.82 -4.98 -17.97
CA MET A 89 -11.52 -3.69 -17.98
C MET A 89 -13.02 -3.84 -17.71
N TRP A 90 -13.65 -4.88 -18.27
CA TRP A 90 -15.07 -5.15 -18.05
C TRP A 90 -15.36 -5.51 -16.59
N ILE A 91 -14.61 -6.45 -16.01
CA ILE A 91 -14.75 -6.82 -14.59
C ILE A 91 -14.56 -5.59 -13.70
N GLN A 92 -13.51 -4.80 -13.96
CA GLN A 92 -13.22 -3.59 -13.20
C GLN A 92 -14.41 -2.61 -13.24
N SER A 93 -14.97 -2.36 -14.42
CA SER A 93 -16.12 -1.48 -14.61
C SER A 93 -17.37 -1.97 -13.86
N VAL A 94 -17.65 -3.28 -13.93
CA VAL A 94 -18.78 -3.89 -13.21
C VAL A 94 -18.57 -3.76 -11.70
N CYS A 95 -17.39 -4.04 -11.18
CA CYS A 95 -17.09 -3.92 -9.75
C CYS A 95 -17.18 -2.46 -9.26
N LEU A 96 -16.67 -1.50 -10.06
CA LEU A 96 -16.72 -0.08 -9.70
C LEU A 96 -18.13 0.49 -9.64
N SER A 97 -19.04 -0.03 -10.46
CA SER A 97 -20.43 0.42 -10.55
C SER A 97 -21.39 -0.36 -9.65
N GLY A 98 -21.08 -1.62 -9.34
CA GLY A 98 -21.96 -2.55 -8.64
C GLY A 98 -21.57 -2.88 -7.20
N ILE A 99 -20.51 -2.28 -6.64
CA ILE A 99 -20.05 -2.55 -5.27
C ILE A 99 -19.98 -1.26 -4.43
N GLN A 100 -20.53 -1.31 -3.21
CA GLN A 100 -20.46 -0.23 -2.22
C GLN A 100 -20.34 -0.79 -0.80
N GLU A 101 -19.40 -0.42 0.06
CA GLU A 101 -18.19 0.41 -0.10
C GLU A 101 -17.26 -0.14 -1.19
N ARG A 102 -16.41 0.68 -1.80
CA ARG A 102 -15.51 0.21 -2.88
C ARG A 102 -14.38 -0.65 -2.34
N ILE A 103 -13.99 -1.66 -3.10
CA ILE A 103 -12.82 -2.50 -2.80
C ILE A 103 -11.57 -1.80 -3.34
N LEU A 104 -10.75 -1.26 -2.45
CA LEU A 104 -9.47 -0.64 -2.80
C LEU A 104 -8.41 -1.72 -3.04
N GLY A 105 -7.61 -1.57 -4.10
CA GLY A 105 -6.55 -2.51 -4.44
C GLY A 105 -7.01 -3.78 -5.17
N LEU A 106 -8.26 -3.83 -5.65
CA LEU A 106 -8.74 -4.89 -6.56
C LEU A 106 -7.92 -4.84 -7.86
N ARG A 107 -7.25 -5.95 -8.21
CA ARG A 107 -6.44 -6.07 -9.43
C ARG A 107 -6.99 -7.17 -10.33
N ILE A 108 -7.00 -6.92 -11.63
CA ILE A 108 -7.45 -7.89 -12.62
C ILE A 108 -6.43 -7.95 -13.74
N LYS A 109 -6.03 -9.17 -14.12
CA LYS A 109 -5.06 -9.40 -15.19
C LYS A 109 -5.51 -10.52 -16.11
N GLU A 110 -5.31 -10.32 -17.41
CA GLU A 110 -5.38 -11.40 -18.39
C GLU A 110 -4.01 -12.05 -18.61
N VAL A 111 -3.97 -13.37 -18.53
CA VAL A 111 -2.82 -14.21 -18.85
C VAL A 111 -3.07 -14.85 -20.20
N ARG A 112 -2.29 -14.45 -21.21
CA ARG A 112 -2.42 -15.01 -22.57
C ARG A 112 -1.86 -16.43 -22.62
N LEU A 113 -2.68 -17.36 -23.11
CA LEU A 113 -2.32 -18.77 -23.26
C LEU A 113 -1.73 -19.03 -24.66
N THR A 114 -1.06 -20.17 -24.81
CA THR A 114 -0.38 -20.54 -26.05
C THR A 114 -1.34 -20.81 -27.22
N ASP A 115 -2.60 -21.17 -26.93
CA ASP A 115 -3.65 -21.43 -27.92
C ASP A 115 -4.41 -20.16 -28.37
N GLY A 116 -3.96 -18.98 -27.92
CA GLY A 116 -4.58 -17.69 -28.25
C GLY A 116 -5.79 -17.32 -27.37
N LYS A 117 -6.17 -18.19 -26.44
CA LYS A 117 -7.14 -17.86 -25.38
C LYS A 117 -6.48 -17.08 -24.25
N VAL A 118 -7.29 -16.64 -23.29
CA VAL A 118 -6.84 -15.95 -22.09
C VAL A 118 -7.40 -16.63 -20.84
N ALA A 119 -6.63 -16.62 -19.76
CA ALA A 119 -7.16 -16.84 -18.41
C ALA A 119 -7.23 -15.49 -17.70
N VAL A 120 -8.23 -15.28 -16.85
CA VAL A 120 -8.40 -14.01 -16.12
C VAL A 120 -8.17 -14.25 -14.64
N VAL A 121 -7.24 -13.51 -14.05
CA VAL A 121 -6.94 -13.53 -12.63
C VAL A 121 -7.55 -12.29 -11.99
N VAL A 122 -8.45 -12.47 -11.03
CA VAL A 122 -8.99 -11.39 -10.19
C VAL A 122 -8.40 -11.54 -8.79
N ASP A 123 -7.45 -10.68 -8.44
CA ASP A 123 -6.81 -10.62 -7.13
C ASP A 123 -7.63 -9.68 -6.24
N VAL A 124 -8.43 -10.28 -5.35
CA VAL A 124 -9.30 -9.60 -4.40
C VAL A 124 -8.52 -9.42 -3.09
N PRO A 125 -8.20 -8.19 -2.68
CA PRO A 125 -7.49 -7.98 -1.42
C PRO A 125 -8.39 -8.31 -0.22
N GLU A 126 -7.77 -8.67 0.91
CA GLU A 126 -8.44 -8.56 2.21
C GLU A 126 -8.76 -7.09 2.44
N SER A 127 -10.04 -6.77 2.62
CA SER A 127 -10.46 -5.38 2.71
C SER A 127 -10.64 -4.92 4.16
N PRO A 128 -9.99 -3.81 4.57
CA PRO A 128 -10.23 -3.21 5.87
C PRO A 128 -11.47 -2.31 5.89
N ASN A 129 -12.13 -2.08 4.75
CA ASN A 129 -13.24 -1.14 4.58
C ASN A 129 -14.56 -1.88 4.36
N GLY A 130 -14.57 -3.17 4.67
CA GLY A 130 -15.79 -3.96 4.63
C GLY A 130 -16.82 -3.49 5.67
N PRO A 131 -18.06 -4.00 5.59
CA PRO A 131 -18.50 -4.94 4.58
C PRO A 131 -18.84 -4.25 3.24
N HIS A 132 -18.55 -4.94 2.14
CA HIS A 132 -18.85 -4.57 0.76
C HIS A 132 -20.19 -5.16 0.34
N MET A 133 -21.09 -4.29 -0.10
CA MET A 133 -22.42 -4.61 -0.58
C MET A 133 -22.43 -4.69 -2.10
N VAL A 134 -23.18 -5.65 -2.63
CA VAL A 134 -23.59 -5.64 -4.03
C VAL A 134 -24.75 -4.66 -4.18
N CYS A 135 -24.58 -3.68 -5.05
CA CYS A 135 -25.53 -2.62 -5.41
C CYS A 135 -25.78 -2.61 -6.92
N LEU A 136 -26.55 -3.58 -7.42
CA LEU A 136 -26.87 -3.70 -8.85
C LEU A 136 -28.35 -4.03 -9.02
N ASP A 137 -29.03 -3.37 -9.97
CA ASP A 137 -30.42 -3.66 -10.35
C ASP A 137 -31.40 -3.73 -9.17
N GLY A 138 -31.17 -2.92 -8.12
CA GLY A 138 -31.99 -2.88 -6.91
C GLY A 138 -31.64 -3.94 -5.85
N GLU A 139 -30.69 -4.84 -6.12
CA GLU A 139 -30.09 -5.70 -5.09
C GLU A 139 -29.21 -4.84 -4.18
N ASN A 140 -29.38 -4.99 -2.87
CA ASN A 140 -28.54 -4.42 -1.82
C ASN A 140 -28.25 -5.54 -0.80
N ARG A 141 -27.24 -6.36 -1.08
CA ARG A 141 -26.92 -7.54 -0.27
C ARG A 141 -25.43 -7.67 0.01
N PHE A 142 -25.12 -8.12 1.20
CA PHE A 142 -23.76 -8.42 1.65
C PHE A 142 -23.52 -9.93 1.53
N TRP A 143 -22.39 -10.29 0.92
CA TRP A 143 -21.98 -11.67 0.73
C TRP A 143 -20.65 -11.91 1.43
N MET A 144 -20.44 -13.10 1.98
CA MET A 144 -19.19 -13.51 2.64
C MET A 144 -18.95 -15.00 2.39
N ARG A 145 -17.69 -15.44 2.50
CA ARG A 145 -17.36 -16.86 2.48
C ARG A 145 -17.51 -17.52 3.85
N HIS A 146 -18.05 -18.74 3.84
CA HIS A 146 -18.03 -19.70 4.94
C HIS A 146 -17.23 -20.91 4.46
N GLY A 147 -15.90 -20.84 4.59
CA GLY A 147 -15.00 -21.77 3.91
C GLY A 147 -15.12 -21.62 2.39
N ARG A 148 -15.41 -22.71 1.68
CA ARG A 148 -15.53 -22.69 0.22
C ARG A 148 -16.83 -22.08 -0.29
N GLN A 149 -17.89 -22.08 0.51
CA GLN A 149 -19.20 -21.60 0.09
C GLN A 149 -19.33 -20.09 0.27
N LYS A 150 -20.01 -19.43 -0.67
CA LYS A 150 -20.46 -18.03 -0.52
C LYS A 150 -21.88 -18.00 0.04
N GLY A 151 -22.12 -17.18 1.06
CA GLY A 151 -23.40 -17.01 1.72
C GLY A 151 -23.75 -15.53 1.90
N MET A 152 -25.03 -15.25 2.16
CA MET A 152 -25.44 -13.91 2.58
C MET A 152 -25.00 -13.68 4.02
N MET A 153 -24.42 -12.53 4.29
CA MET A 153 -24.02 -12.17 5.65
C MET A 153 -25.25 -11.99 6.54
N SER A 154 -25.19 -12.57 7.73
CA SER A 154 -26.13 -12.30 8.80
C SER A 154 -25.94 -10.89 9.38
N VAL A 155 -26.92 -10.42 10.15
CA VAL A 155 -26.83 -9.13 10.87
C VAL A 155 -25.63 -9.11 11.82
N GLU A 156 -25.30 -10.25 12.44
CA GLU A 156 -24.16 -10.40 13.33
C GLU A 156 -22.84 -10.24 12.56
N GLU A 157 -22.70 -10.91 11.43
CA GLU A 157 -21.49 -10.82 10.59
C GLU A 157 -21.30 -9.42 9.99
N ILE A 158 -22.39 -8.74 9.63
CA ILE A 158 -22.36 -7.34 9.19
C ILE A 158 -21.86 -6.46 10.34
N ARG A 159 -22.42 -6.62 11.55
CA ARG A 159 -22.00 -5.87 12.74
C ARG A 159 -20.53 -6.09 13.05
N ASP A 160 -20.09 -7.35 13.10
CA ASP A 160 -18.72 -7.71 13.43
C ASP A 160 -17.72 -7.20 12.39
N SER A 161 -18.11 -7.21 11.12
CA SER A 161 -17.29 -6.62 10.05
C SER A 161 -17.10 -5.11 10.27
N ILE A 162 -18.18 -4.37 10.56
CA ILE A 162 -18.11 -2.93 10.84
C ILE A 162 -17.26 -2.64 12.09
N LEU A 163 -17.46 -3.39 13.17
CA LEU A 163 -16.70 -3.23 14.41
C LEU A 163 -15.21 -3.49 14.19
N ARG A 164 -14.85 -4.49 13.36
CA ARG A 164 -13.48 -4.78 12.98
C ARG A 164 -12.83 -3.61 12.24
N VAL A 165 -13.56 -2.96 11.32
CA VAL A 165 -13.09 -1.76 10.62
C VAL A 165 -12.83 -0.61 11.58
N LEU A 166 -13.78 -0.32 12.47
CA LEU A 166 -13.65 0.77 13.44
C LEU A 166 -12.51 0.52 14.43
N ASP A 167 -12.33 -0.71 14.91
CA ASP A 167 -11.18 -1.05 15.74
C ASP A 167 -9.86 -0.85 14.98
N ASN A 168 -9.79 -1.28 13.71
CA ASN A 168 -8.60 -1.10 12.89
C ASN A 168 -8.27 0.39 12.67
N GLN A 169 -9.27 1.22 12.38
CA GLN A 169 -9.12 2.68 12.28
C GLN A 169 -8.61 3.27 13.61
N GLY A 170 -9.22 2.90 14.73
CA GLY A 170 -8.76 3.34 16.04
C GLY A 170 -7.32 2.90 16.36
N ARG A 171 -6.90 1.71 15.89
CA ARG A 171 -5.51 1.24 16.01
C ARG A 171 -4.55 2.07 15.16
N ILE A 172 -4.94 2.44 13.93
CA ILE A 172 -4.16 3.35 13.06
C ILE A 172 -3.99 4.70 13.74
N GLU A 173 -5.08 5.29 14.22
CA GLU A 173 -5.05 6.61 14.87
C GLU A 173 -4.18 6.61 16.12
N ARG A 174 -4.34 5.62 17.01
CA ARG A 174 -3.49 5.46 18.19
C ARG A 174 -2.02 5.27 17.82
N PHE A 175 -1.74 4.50 16.78
CA PHE A 175 -0.39 4.31 16.28
C PHE A 175 0.21 5.64 15.81
N LEU A 176 -0.49 6.38 14.95
CA LEU A 176 -0.03 7.67 14.42
C LEU A 176 0.14 8.73 15.52
N GLN A 177 -0.74 8.77 16.51
CA GLN A 177 -0.61 9.66 17.68
C GLN A 177 0.63 9.33 18.49
N ARG A 178 0.90 8.04 18.74
CA ARG A 178 2.11 7.60 19.43
C ARG A 178 3.38 7.96 18.64
N ARG A 179 3.38 7.76 17.31
CA ARG A 179 4.49 8.19 16.44
C ARG A 179 4.75 9.68 16.52
N GLU A 180 3.69 10.49 16.45
CA GLU A 180 3.79 11.94 16.56
C GLU A 180 4.38 12.37 17.92
N ALA A 181 3.98 11.72 19.01
CA ALA A 181 4.56 11.96 20.34
C ALA A 181 6.06 11.60 20.39
N GLU A 182 6.46 10.45 19.85
CA GLU A 182 7.87 10.03 19.79
C GLU A 182 8.73 10.99 18.95
N ILE A 183 8.22 11.50 17.81
CA ILE A 183 8.92 12.52 17.02
C ILE A 183 9.12 13.79 17.84
N LEU A 184 8.09 14.24 18.56
CA LEU A 184 8.17 15.45 19.38
C LEU A 184 9.13 15.30 20.56
N GLU A 185 9.20 14.12 21.17
CA GLU A 185 10.17 13.79 22.20
C GLU A 185 11.60 13.84 21.65
N ASN A 186 11.85 13.13 20.53
CA ASN A 186 13.13 13.18 19.81
C ASN A 186 13.49 14.59 19.34
N ALA A 187 12.48 15.42 19.07
CA ALA A 187 12.70 16.77 18.60
C ALA A 187 13.25 17.71 19.67
N GLU A 188 13.01 17.42 20.97
CA GLU A 188 13.46 18.25 22.10
C GLU A 188 13.14 19.75 21.90
N GLY A 189 11.97 20.05 21.34
CA GLY A 189 11.52 21.42 21.02
C GLY A 189 12.18 22.07 19.79
N ARG A 190 13.08 21.38 19.08
CA ARG A 190 13.70 21.83 17.84
C ARG A 190 12.81 21.55 16.63
N CYS A 191 13.01 22.29 15.55
CA CYS A 191 12.25 22.10 14.31
C CYS A 191 12.63 20.79 13.64
N TRP A 192 11.62 19.98 13.28
CA TRP A 192 11.83 18.68 12.63
C TRP A 192 10.91 18.53 11.43
N LEU A 193 11.45 17.98 10.35
CA LEU A 193 10.73 17.52 9.18
C LEU A 193 10.43 16.04 9.34
N ALA A 194 9.19 15.63 9.13
CA ALA A 194 8.79 14.23 9.07
C ALA A 194 8.07 13.94 7.75
N LEU A 195 8.54 12.91 7.07
CA LEU A 195 7.94 12.27 5.91
C LEU A 195 7.49 10.88 6.36
N ALA A 196 6.21 10.57 6.21
CA ALA A 196 5.69 9.26 6.56
C ALA A 196 4.86 8.69 5.43
N VAL A 197 5.01 7.39 5.19
CA VAL A 197 4.12 6.63 4.33
C VAL A 197 3.51 5.50 5.13
N LEU A 198 2.21 5.35 5.02
CA LEU A 198 1.47 4.21 5.52
C LEU A 198 0.66 3.61 4.38
N PRO A 199 0.44 2.29 4.37
CA PRO A 199 -0.58 1.73 3.51
C PRO A 199 -1.92 2.40 3.80
N ALA A 200 -2.75 2.61 2.78
CA ALA A 200 -4.12 3.08 2.95
C ALA A 200 -5.01 2.07 3.69
N TYR A 201 -4.45 0.93 4.12
CA TYR A 201 -5.12 -0.17 4.78
C TYR A 201 -4.18 -0.94 5.73
N PHE A 202 -4.55 -1.11 6.99
CA PHE A 202 -3.84 -2.03 7.91
C PHE A 202 -4.35 -3.45 7.72
N ARG A 203 -3.43 -4.38 7.42
CA ARG A 203 -3.71 -5.82 7.34
C ARG A 203 -3.75 -6.43 8.74
N ALA A 204 -4.50 -7.52 8.92
CA ALA A 204 -4.45 -8.34 10.12
C ALA A 204 -3.17 -9.20 10.14
N GLY A 205 -2.00 -8.57 10.27
CA GLY A 205 -0.69 -9.24 10.26
C GLY A 205 0.48 -8.27 10.04
N ALA A 206 1.71 -8.76 10.17
CA ALA A 206 2.89 -8.00 9.75
C ALA A 206 2.86 -7.89 8.22
N ALA A 207 2.75 -6.67 7.71
CA ALA A 207 2.86 -6.36 6.29
C ALA A 207 4.31 -6.46 5.80
N ILE A 208 5.28 -6.26 6.69
CA ILE A 208 6.71 -6.40 6.42
C ILE A 208 7.33 -7.30 7.49
N ASP A 209 8.03 -8.34 7.07
CA ASP A 209 8.89 -9.11 7.97
C ASP A 209 10.20 -8.34 8.23
N THR A 210 10.27 -7.70 9.39
CA THR A 210 11.41 -6.89 9.84
C THR A 210 12.68 -7.71 10.13
N SER A 211 12.59 -9.04 10.13
CA SER A 211 13.74 -9.92 10.31
C SER A 211 14.48 -10.22 9.00
N GLU A 212 13.87 -9.94 7.84
CA GLU A 212 14.47 -10.22 6.54
C GLU A 212 15.77 -9.45 6.31
N VAL A 213 16.79 -10.18 5.82
CA VAL A 213 18.08 -9.61 5.43
C VAL A 213 17.90 -8.62 4.27
N GLN A 214 17.02 -8.94 3.32
CA GLN A 214 16.75 -8.09 2.17
C GLN A 214 16.27 -6.69 2.58
N LEU A 215 15.34 -6.61 3.54
CA LEU A 215 14.87 -5.32 4.06
C LEU A 215 16.02 -4.49 4.66
N ARG A 216 16.92 -5.13 5.42
CA ARG A 216 18.08 -4.45 6.01
C ARG A 216 19.02 -3.93 4.92
N GLU A 217 19.27 -4.71 3.87
CA GLU A 217 20.07 -4.26 2.73
C GLU A 217 19.39 -3.12 1.96
N GLN A 218 18.06 -3.12 1.81
CA GLN A 218 17.33 -2.01 1.20
C GLN A 218 17.46 -0.71 2.01
N ILE A 219 17.29 -0.81 3.34
CA ILE A 219 17.51 0.32 4.25
C ILE A 219 18.96 0.80 4.15
N ARG A 220 19.94 -0.11 4.09
CA ARG A 220 21.36 0.21 3.94
C ARG A 220 21.68 0.88 2.59
N CYS A 221 21.05 0.44 1.50
CA CYS A 221 21.25 1.05 0.18
C CYS A 221 20.78 2.51 0.14
N LEU A 222 19.64 2.83 0.77
CA LEU A 222 19.24 4.22 0.98
C LEU A 222 20.20 4.94 1.94
N ALA A 223 20.63 4.25 3.00
CA ALA A 223 21.58 4.77 3.98
C ALA A 223 22.83 5.37 3.32
N GLY A 224 23.38 4.68 2.32
CA GLY A 224 24.54 5.13 1.55
C GLY A 224 24.30 6.33 0.61
N GLN A 225 23.06 6.62 0.22
CA GLN A 225 22.74 7.77 -0.63
C GLN A 225 22.46 9.05 0.15
N VAL A 226 22.04 8.94 1.42
CA VAL A 226 21.55 10.06 2.24
C VAL A 226 22.30 10.22 3.58
N GLY A 227 23.25 9.33 3.91
CA GLY A 227 24.19 9.48 5.03
C GLY A 227 23.71 8.86 6.36
N TRP A 228 23.30 7.60 6.34
CA TRP A 228 22.80 6.87 7.50
C TRP A 228 23.73 5.70 7.83
N GLY A 229 23.77 5.24 9.08
CA GLY A 229 24.58 4.08 9.45
C GLY A 229 23.79 2.77 9.40
N GLU A 230 24.26 1.79 10.16
CA GLU A 230 23.78 0.42 10.05
C GLU A 230 22.36 0.22 10.62
N PRO A 231 21.45 -0.47 9.90
CA PRO A 231 20.10 -0.74 10.39
C PRO A 231 20.10 -1.70 11.58
N TYR A 232 19.28 -1.40 12.59
CA TYR A 232 19.13 -2.20 13.81
C TYR A 232 17.65 -2.42 14.16
N PRO A 233 17.30 -3.55 14.79
CA PRO A 233 15.91 -3.85 15.16
C PRO A 233 15.44 -2.96 16.31
N ILE A 234 14.17 -2.55 16.24
CA ILE A 234 13.41 -1.92 17.33
C ILE A 234 12.16 -2.78 17.62
N LEU A 235 11.42 -2.45 18.68
CA LEU A 235 10.29 -3.26 19.14
C LEU A 235 9.26 -3.58 18.02
N GLU A 236 8.91 -2.57 17.22
CA GLU A 236 7.88 -2.68 16.19
C GLU A 236 8.44 -2.63 14.75
N GLY A 237 9.78 -2.65 14.56
CA GLY A 237 10.40 -2.25 13.30
C GLY A 237 11.90 -2.47 13.17
N VAL A 238 12.47 -1.84 12.15
CA VAL A 238 13.91 -1.64 11.94
C VAL A 238 14.16 -0.14 11.81
N ARG A 239 15.23 0.37 12.44
CA ARG A 239 15.64 1.77 12.39
C ARG A 239 17.08 1.87 11.88
N THR A 240 17.39 2.91 11.13
CA THR A 240 18.76 3.47 11.07
C THR A 240 18.70 4.96 11.37
N ASP A 241 19.73 5.49 12.03
CA ASP A 241 19.82 6.89 12.44
C ASP A 241 21.26 7.40 12.43
N ASN A 242 21.47 8.71 12.55
CA ASN A 242 22.80 9.32 12.47
C ASN A 242 23.79 8.85 13.55
N ARG A 243 23.31 8.28 14.66
CA ARG A 243 24.16 7.79 15.75
C ARG A 243 24.76 6.44 15.43
N THR A 244 24.17 5.71 14.48
CA THR A 244 24.64 4.38 14.11
C THR A 244 26.02 4.35 13.47
N LEU A 245 26.45 5.47 12.89
CA LEU A 245 27.81 5.67 12.39
C LEU A 245 28.86 5.67 13.51
N TYR A 246 28.43 5.85 14.77
CA TYR A 246 29.27 6.06 15.95
C TYR A 246 28.97 5.02 17.04
N TRP A 247 28.60 3.79 16.65
CA TRP A 247 28.22 2.72 17.59
C TRP A 247 29.27 2.38 18.65
N ASP A 248 30.55 2.69 18.40
CA ASP A 248 31.66 2.45 19.33
C ASP A 248 32.01 3.69 20.20
N ASP A 249 31.31 4.82 19.99
CA ASP A 249 31.54 6.04 20.75
C ASP A 249 30.76 6.03 22.06
N ARG A 250 31.44 6.42 23.15
CA ARG A 250 30.84 6.55 24.50
C ARG A 250 29.84 7.71 24.63
N ASP A 251 29.90 8.66 23.70
CA ASP A 251 29.04 9.85 23.67
C ASP A 251 28.60 10.12 22.22
N PRO A 252 27.61 9.36 21.70
CA PRO A 252 27.16 9.52 20.33
C PRO A 252 26.54 10.92 20.12
N PRO A 253 26.59 11.46 18.90
CA PRO A 253 25.98 12.76 18.62
C PRO A 253 24.48 12.77 18.97
N PRO A 254 23.88 13.93 19.27
CA PRO A 254 22.45 14.02 19.43
C PRO A 254 21.74 13.53 18.17
N LEU A 255 20.58 12.92 18.34
CA LEU A 255 19.76 12.48 17.22
C LEU A 255 19.43 13.71 16.35
N SER A 256 19.87 13.66 15.10
CA SER A 256 19.57 14.69 14.11
C SER A 256 18.62 14.17 13.05
N ASP A 257 18.55 12.86 12.85
CA ASP A 257 17.78 12.29 11.78
C ASP A 257 17.62 10.77 11.98
N TYR A 258 16.53 10.17 11.47
CA TYR A 258 16.37 8.71 11.36
C TYR A 258 15.47 8.30 10.19
N ILE A 259 15.55 7.02 9.83
CA ILE A 259 14.52 6.31 9.07
C ILE A 259 14.09 5.05 9.81
N GLU A 260 12.78 4.78 9.81
CA GLU A 260 12.16 3.63 10.42
C GLU A 260 11.22 2.92 9.47
N VAL A 261 11.26 1.58 9.50
CA VAL A 261 10.31 0.71 8.81
C VAL A 261 9.65 -0.19 9.85
N HIS A 262 8.34 -0.08 10.00
CA HIS A 262 7.55 -0.84 10.96
C HIS A 262 6.91 -2.06 10.32
N ARG A 263 6.58 -3.05 11.15
CA ARG A 263 5.92 -4.31 10.72
C ARG A 263 4.56 -4.10 10.07
N ASN A 264 3.85 -3.03 10.42
CA ASN A 264 2.58 -2.63 9.78
C ASN A 264 2.79 -1.88 8.46
N ALA A 265 4.02 -1.91 7.92
CA ALA A 265 4.47 -1.15 6.76
C ALA A 265 4.39 0.37 6.92
N TYR A 266 4.32 0.90 8.13
CA TYR A 266 4.58 2.32 8.32
C TYR A 266 6.06 2.61 8.10
N VAL A 267 6.37 3.51 7.17
CA VAL A 267 7.72 3.97 6.88
C VAL A 267 7.82 5.45 7.22
N GLU A 268 8.79 5.83 8.03
CA GLU A 268 8.99 7.21 8.45
C GLU A 268 10.44 7.62 8.26
N PHE A 269 10.63 8.80 7.71
CA PHE A 269 11.87 9.53 7.71
C PHE A 269 11.64 10.81 8.51
N ALA A 270 12.51 11.07 9.48
CA ALA A 270 12.47 12.32 10.22
C ALA A 270 13.87 12.93 10.31
N ARG A 271 13.95 14.26 10.21
CA ARG A 271 15.20 15.00 10.35
C ARG A 271 14.98 16.31 11.06
N ARG A 272 15.99 16.74 11.79
CA ARG A 272 16.11 18.07 12.37
C ARG A 272 16.39 19.08 11.28
N ILE A 273 15.73 20.24 11.38
CA ILE A 273 16.07 21.44 10.63
C ILE A 273 16.84 22.35 11.58
N ASP A 274 18.13 22.54 11.28
CA ASP A 274 18.99 23.37 12.10
C ASP A 274 18.74 24.86 11.86
N LEU A 275 18.93 25.65 12.92
CA LEU A 275 18.98 27.11 12.83
C LEU A 275 20.20 27.52 12.00
N HIS A 276 19.99 28.41 11.04
CA HIS A 276 21.07 28.96 10.21
C HIS A 276 21.23 30.46 10.48
N PRO A 277 22.16 30.89 11.35
CA PRO A 277 22.43 32.31 11.56
C PRO A 277 22.96 32.99 10.29
N PRO A 278 22.54 34.23 9.95
CA PRO A 278 21.60 35.10 10.69
C PRO A 278 20.11 34.87 10.33
N LEU A 279 19.81 33.93 9.46
CA LEU A 279 18.50 33.74 8.81
C LEU A 279 17.45 33.09 9.71
N GLY A 280 17.90 32.34 10.72
CA GLY A 280 17.04 31.57 11.61
C GLY A 280 16.60 30.26 10.97
N LEU A 281 15.41 29.76 11.33
CA LEU A 281 14.82 28.56 10.74
C LEU A 281 14.22 28.89 9.38
N TYR A 282 14.49 28.07 8.37
CA TYR A 282 13.84 28.18 7.08
C TYR A 282 13.60 26.82 6.44
N TYR A 283 12.55 26.76 5.62
CA TYR A 283 12.25 25.64 4.74
C TYR A 283 12.61 26.01 3.30
N ASP A 284 13.58 25.29 2.72
CA ASP A 284 13.99 25.44 1.31
C ASP A 284 13.37 24.34 0.46
N ALA A 285 12.33 24.71 -0.30
CA ALA A 285 11.59 23.77 -1.13
C ALA A 285 12.49 22.98 -2.11
N MET A 286 13.55 23.59 -2.66
CA MET A 286 14.44 22.90 -3.62
C MET A 286 15.31 21.86 -2.92
N ARG A 287 15.92 22.22 -1.78
CA ARG A 287 16.74 21.28 -0.99
C ARG A 287 15.89 20.11 -0.49
N GLU A 288 14.69 20.38 0.00
CA GLU A 288 13.81 19.34 0.55
C GLU A 288 13.22 18.44 -0.53
N THR A 289 13.12 18.90 -1.78
CA THR A 289 12.70 18.06 -2.90
C THR A 289 13.63 16.86 -3.09
N LYS A 290 14.95 17.01 -2.88
CA LYS A 290 15.89 15.88 -2.99
C LYS A 290 15.61 14.80 -1.93
N ASN A 291 15.34 15.22 -0.69
CA ASN A 291 15.03 14.30 0.41
C ASN A 291 13.70 13.58 0.13
N LEU A 292 12.69 14.31 -0.34
CA LEU A 292 11.40 13.75 -0.73
C LEU A 292 11.55 12.70 -1.83
N VAL A 293 12.30 12.98 -2.89
CA VAL A 293 12.56 12.02 -3.98
C VAL A 293 13.21 10.75 -3.45
N SER A 294 14.30 10.91 -2.68
CA SER A 294 15.05 9.76 -2.15
C SER A 294 14.17 8.90 -1.25
N PHE A 295 13.33 9.55 -0.41
CA PHE A 295 12.38 8.86 0.45
C PHE A 295 11.30 8.12 -0.34
N VAL A 296 10.73 8.74 -1.38
CA VAL A 296 9.70 8.10 -2.20
C VAL A 296 10.28 6.94 -3.01
N GLU A 297 11.48 7.08 -3.56
CA GLU A 297 12.18 5.98 -4.26
C GLU A 297 12.42 4.79 -3.32
N PHE A 298 12.83 5.07 -2.08
CA PHE A 298 12.99 4.03 -1.05
C PHE A 298 11.67 3.35 -0.70
N VAL A 299 10.62 4.11 -0.41
CA VAL A 299 9.31 3.53 -0.09
C VAL A 299 8.79 2.70 -1.26
N ALA A 300 8.96 3.17 -2.50
CA ALA A 300 8.58 2.42 -3.69
C ALA A 300 9.38 1.11 -3.82
N ASP A 301 10.68 1.11 -3.47
CA ASP A 301 11.50 -0.10 -3.46
C ASP A 301 11.04 -1.10 -2.39
N VAL A 302 10.90 -0.66 -1.14
CA VAL A 302 10.39 -1.49 -0.03
C VAL A 302 9.02 -2.06 -0.38
N TYR A 303 8.08 -1.23 -0.84
CA TYR A 303 6.72 -1.69 -1.12
C TYR A 303 6.64 -2.54 -2.39
N SER A 304 7.50 -2.37 -3.38
CA SER A 304 7.50 -3.26 -4.54
C SER A 304 7.79 -4.72 -4.17
N HIS A 305 8.53 -4.95 -3.08
CA HIS A 305 8.86 -6.27 -2.57
C HIS A 305 7.83 -6.77 -1.56
N HIS A 306 7.40 -5.93 -0.61
CA HIS A 306 6.56 -6.37 0.51
C HIS A 306 5.06 -6.08 0.33
N LEU A 307 4.71 -5.05 -0.44
CA LEU A 307 3.34 -4.57 -0.64
C LEU A 307 3.07 -4.12 -2.09
N PRO A 308 3.33 -4.97 -3.10
CA PRO A 308 3.23 -4.55 -4.49
C PRO A 308 1.82 -4.10 -4.83
N GLY A 309 1.67 -2.90 -5.40
CA GLY A 309 0.40 -2.31 -5.82
C GLY A 309 -0.53 -1.87 -4.67
N ALA A 310 -0.04 -1.83 -3.42
CA ALA A 310 -0.82 -1.30 -2.32
C ALA A 310 -0.98 0.23 -2.46
N PRO A 311 -2.20 0.78 -2.41
CA PRO A 311 -2.36 2.22 -2.23
C PRO A 311 -1.78 2.68 -0.90
N VAL A 312 -1.19 3.87 -0.89
CA VAL A 312 -0.48 4.41 0.26
C VAL A 312 -0.88 5.85 0.52
N VAL A 313 -0.83 6.24 1.77
CA VAL A 313 -1.01 7.62 2.20
C VAL A 313 0.37 8.17 2.53
N VAL A 314 0.75 9.26 1.88
CA VAL A 314 1.97 10.01 2.15
C VAL A 314 1.61 11.22 2.99
N ARG A 315 2.27 11.40 4.13
CA ARG A 315 2.10 12.54 5.03
C ARG A 315 3.39 13.32 5.12
N PHE A 316 3.27 14.64 5.08
CA PHE A 316 4.41 15.53 5.17
C PHE A 316 4.17 16.61 6.21
N ARG A 317 5.00 16.64 7.25
CA ARG A 317 4.82 17.53 8.39
C ARG A 317 6.11 18.16 8.87
N LEU A 318 5.98 19.34 9.43
CA LEU A 318 7.02 20.04 10.17
C LEU A 318 6.56 20.27 11.61
N PHE A 319 7.35 19.76 12.55
CA PHE A 319 7.16 19.95 13.98
C PHE A 319 8.01 21.11 14.49
N ASN A 320 7.53 21.81 15.53
CA ASN A 320 8.16 23.00 16.13
C ASN A 320 8.62 24.05 15.08
N ALA A 321 7.77 24.30 14.09
CA ALA A 321 8.02 25.16 12.95
C ALA A 321 7.65 26.63 13.18
N ARG A 322 7.31 27.01 14.41
CA ARG A 322 6.94 28.38 14.75
C ARG A 322 8.10 29.33 14.38
N ASP A 323 7.77 30.45 13.76
CA ASP A 323 8.69 31.48 13.29
C ASP A 323 9.65 31.04 12.16
N MET A 324 9.44 29.85 11.58
CA MET A 324 10.16 29.40 10.41
C MET A 324 9.78 30.19 9.15
N TRP A 325 10.78 30.54 8.35
CA TRP A 325 10.59 31.16 7.04
C TRP A 325 10.30 30.12 5.95
N LEU A 326 9.31 30.41 5.09
CA LEU A 326 9.04 29.59 3.90
C LEU A 326 9.68 30.22 2.65
N LEU A 327 10.61 29.50 2.02
CA LEU A 327 11.37 29.96 0.85
C LEU A 327 11.01 29.14 -0.40
N ARG A 328 10.84 29.81 -1.53
CA ARG A 328 10.52 29.18 -2.82
C ARG A 328 11.77 28.77 -3.61
N HIS A 329 12.89 29.47 -3.45
CA HIS A 329 14.10 29.24 -4.24
C HIS A 329 15.37 29.48 -3.40
N GLY A 330 16.40 28.65 -3.59
CA GLY A 330 17.64 28.65 -2.79
C GLY A 330 18.61 29.81 -3.03
N ARG A 331 18.18 30.96 -3.58
CA ARG A 331 19.02 32.16 -3.68
C ARG A 331 18.50 33.26 -2.76
N TRP A 332 19.35 33.61 -1.79
CA TRP A 332 19.17 34.66 -0.80
C TRP A 332 18.91 36.03 -1.43
N THR A 333 17.66 36.30 -1.80
CA THR A 333 17.23 37.68 -2.04
C THR A 333 16.19 38.02 -0.98
N VAL A 334 16.42 39.13 -0.26
CA VAL A 334 15.59 39.61 0.86
C VAL A 334 14.10 39.76 0.46
N GLY A 335 13.80 39.83 -0.85
CA GLY A 335 12.44 39.85 -1.40
C GLY A 335 11.73 38.49 -1.54
N GLU A 336 12.38 37.36 -1.28
CA GLU A 336 11.79 36.01 -1.43
C GLU A 336 11.27 35.38 -0.12
N MET A 337 11.48 36.04 1.03
CA MET A 337 10.91 35.66 2.32
C MET A 337 9.40 35.94 2.34
N ARG A 338 8.59 34.98 1.86
CA ARG A 338 7.16 35.22 1.62
C ARG A 338 6.30 35.26 2.89
N ARG A 339 6.62 34.45 3.90
CA ARG A 339 5.81 34.32 5.12
C ARG A 339 6.57 33.67 6.27
N ARG A 340 6.42 34.20 7.49
CA ARG A 340 6.77 33.49 8.74
C ARG A 340 5.62 32.61 9.17
N TRP A 341 5.89 31.34 9.42
CA TRP A 341 4.90 30.43 9.98
C TRP A 341 4.61 30.77 11.45
N GLN A 342 3.35 30.73 11.85
CA GLN A 342 2.92 31.23 13.17
C GLN A 342 2.44 30.13 14.12
N ARG A 343 2.15 28.93 13.61
CA ARG A 343 1.68 27.79 14.42
C ARG A 343 2.86 26.92 14.83
N GLN A 344 2.67 26.09 15.86
CA GLN A 344 3.71 25.17 16.32
C GLN A 344 4.08 24.11 15.27
N HIS A 345 3.09 23.63 14.51
CA HIS A 345 3.30 22.62 13.48
C HIS A 345 2.81 23.14 12.13
N LEU A 346 3.41 22.68 11.05
CA LEU A 346 2.99 22.93 9.68
C LEU A 346 2.71 21.59 9.00
N ASP A 347 1.43 21.35 8.68
CA ASP A 347 1.01 20.22 7.86
C ASP A 347 1.09 20.63 6.39
N LEU A 348 1.95 19.95 5.63
CA LEU A 348 2.21 20.24 4.23
C LEU A 348 1.35 19.37 3.28
N GLY A 349 0.57 18.45 3.84
CA GLY A 349 -0.44 17.70 3.10
C GLY A 349 -0.45 16.21 3.41
N GLU A 350 -1.58 15.61 3.04
CA GLU A 350 -1.82 14.17 3.03
C GLU A 350 -2.24 13.78 1.61
N PHE A 351 -1.53 12.82 1.02
CA PHE A 351 -1.70 12.45 -0.38
C PHE A 351 -1.94 10.95 -0.51
N LEU A 352 -3.05 10.57 -1.15
CA LEU A 352 -3.31 9.18 -1.53
C LEU A 352 -2.61 8.88 -2.87
N VAL A 353 -1.69 7.93 -2.86
CA VAL A 353 -1.02 7.40 -4.04
C VAL A 353 -1.58 6.00 -4.31
N GLN A 354 -2.30 5.83 -5.43
CA GLN A 354 -2.98 4.57 -5.74
C GLN A 354 -2.02 3.45 -6.16
N ASP A 355 -0.96 3.79 -6.89
CA ASP A 355 0.09 2.86 -7.29
C ASP A 355 1.47 3.52 -7.14
N PRO A 356 2.23 3.17 -6.08
CA PRO A 356 3.57 3.70 -5.86
C PRO A 356 4.56 3.40 -7.00
N ALA A 357 4.42 2.24 -7.67
CA ALA A 357 5.33 1.83 -8.74
C ALA A 357 5.09 2.67 -10.00
N GLN A 358 3.83 2.94 -10.33
CA GLN A 358 3.48 3.86 -11.40
C GLN A 358 3.95 5.28 -11.06
N GLU A 359 3.67 5.78 -9.85
CA GLU A 359 4.04 7.15 -9.45
C GLU A 359 5.55 7.37 -9.54
N ARG A 360 6.38 6.38 -9.19
CA ARG A 360 7.85 6.39 -9.34
C ARG A 360 8.31 6.77 -10.76
N GLN A 361 7.57 6.36 -11.79
CA GLN A 361 7.90 6.67 -13.19
C GLN A 361 7.60 8.13 -13.56
N TRP A 362 6.63 8.76 -12.87
CA TRP A 362 6.16 10.12 -13.16
C TRP A 362 6.83 11.18 -12.28
N LEU A 363 7.32 10.81 -11.10
CA LEU A 363 7.98 11.69 -10.14
C LEU A 363 9.06 12.59 -10.77
N PRO A 364 10.02 12.06 -11.56
CA PRO A 364 11.03 12.90 -12.20
C PRO A 364 10.43 13.95 -13.15
N LYS A 365 9.37 13.60 -13.88
CA LYS A 365 8.69 14.52 -14.82
C LYS A 365 7.95 15.64 -14.08
N ARG A 366 7.24 15.29 -13.00
CA ARG A 366 6.48 16.24 -12.16
C ARG A 366 7.39 17.21 -11.42
N ILE A 367 8.54 16.75 -10.96
CA ILE A 367 9.52 17.58 -10.25
C ILE A 367 10.25 18.55 -11.20
N CYS A 368 10.53 18.13 -12.43
CA CYS A 368 11.20 18.96 -13.43
C CYS A 368 10.28 19.94 -14.16
N GLY A 369 8.98 19.97 -13.84
CA GLY A 369 8.02 20.92 -14.43
C GLY A 369 7.89 20.81 -15.96
N ARG A 370 8.02 19.60 -16.53
CA ARG A 370 7.82 19.33 -17.97
C ARG A 370 6.60 18.46 -18.21
#